data_AF-A0A7X0XPA8-F1
#
_entry.id   AF-A0A7X0XPA8-F1
#
_cell.length_a   1.000
_cell.length_b   1.000
_cell.length_c   1.000
_cell.angle_alpha   90.00
_cell.angle_beta   90.00
_cell.angle_gamma   90.00
#
_symmetry.space_group_name_H-M   'P 1'
#
loop_
_entity.id
_entity.type
_entity.pdbx_description
1 polymer ?
#
loop_
_entity_poly.entity_id
_entity_poly.type
_entity_poly.pdbx_seq_one_letter_code
_entity_poly.pdbx_strand_id
1 'polypeptide(L)'
;MVYKPIISCEVREVVGEFQSNIKTAEQVATLMGQADLSLQKVIGKSLNPAIRTTLSGNDKAQQVNQKLIQVVQQFQVSFEKDAENIRSVAHEFAANDAELKKNFETQNLFENPLADILDVK
;
A
#
# COMPACT_ATOMS: atom_id res chain seq x y z
N MET A 1 -42.00 -7.67 -41.55
CA MET A 1 -40.61 -7.26 -41.24
C MET A 1 -40.66 -6.48 -39.95
N VAL A 2 -40.12 -7.04 -38.86
CA VAL A 2 -40.06 -6.40 -37.54
C VAL A 2 -38.59 -6.24 -37.22
N TYR A 3 -38.14 -4.99 -37.14
CA TYR A 3 -36.78 -4.65 -36.75
C TYR A 3 -36.59 -5.00 -35.27
N LYS A 4 -35.71 -5.94 -34.96
CA LYS A 4 -35.20 -6.17 -33.60
C LYS A 4 -33.90 -5.38 -33.44
N PRO A 5 -33.80 -4.40 -32.53
CA PRO A 5 -32.53 -3.79 -32.22
C PRO A 5 -31.64 -4.82 -31.53
N ILE A 6 -30.53 -5.15 -32.20
CA ILE A 6 -29.33 -5.76 -31.62
C ILE A 6 -28.67 -4.60 -30.89
N ILE A 7 -28.84 -4.47 -29.57
CA ILE A 7 -27.89 -4.02 -28.53
C ILE A 7 -28.73 -3.94 -27.25
N SER A 8 -28.65 -4.97 -26.41
CA SER A 8 -28.97 -4.80 -24.99
C SER A 8 -27.78 -4.05 -24.40
N CYS A 9 -27.88 -2.73 -24.26
CA CYS A 9 -26.97 -2.00 -23.40
C CYS A 9 -27.28 -2.47 -21.98
N GLU A 10 -26.56 -3.50 -21.54
CA GLU A 10 -26.38 -3.76 -20.13
C GLU A 10 -25.72 -2.49 -19.59
N VAL A 11 -26.52 -1.63 -18.97
CA VAL A 11 -26.03 -0.50 -18.19
C VAL A 11 -25.28 -1.16 -17.05
N ARG A 12 -23.99 -1.42 -17.28
CA ARG A 12 -23.05 -1.69 -16.20
C ARG A 12 -22.93 -0.35 -15.49
N GLU A 13 -23.84 -0.12 -14.55
CA GLU A 13 -23.72 0.90 -13.53
C GLU A 13 -22.30 0.76 -12.97
N VAL A 14 -21.42 1.65 -13.37
CA VAL A 14 -20.21 1.92 -12.61
C VAL A 14 -20.71 2.75 -11.42
N VAL A 15 -21.41 2.10 -10.49
CA VAL A 15 -21.38 2.57 -9.11
C VAL A 15 -19.91 2.39 -8.75
N GLY A 16 -19.14 3.48 -8.82
CA GLY A 16 -17.75 3.46 -8.41
C GLY A 16 -17.72 2.97 -6.96
N GLU A 17 -17.30 1.73 -6.75
CA GLU A 17 -17.22 1.17 -5.42
C GLU A 17 -16.21 2.01 -4.63
N PHE A 18 -16.64 2.62 -3.53
CA PHE A 18 -15.76 3.20 -2.52
C PHE A 18 -15.00 2.05 -1.85
N GLN A 19 -13.97 1.55 -2.55
CA GLN A 19 -13.18 0.41 -2.11
C GLN A 19 -11.71 0.79 -2.00
N SER A 20 -11.29 1.06 -0.76
CA SER A 20 -9.89 1.29 -0.46
C SER A 20 -9.12 -0.02 -0.59
N ASN A 21 -7.90 0.07 -1.11
CA ASN A 21 -6.97 -1.06 -1.22
C ASN A 21 -6.19 -1.29 0.08
N ILE A 22 -6.83 -1.08 1.24
CA ILE A 22 -6.18 -1.15 2.55
C ILE A 22 -5.46 -2.48 2.80
N LYS A 23 -6.09 -3.60 2.42
CA LYS A 23 -5.48 -4.94 2.54
C LYS A 23 -4.20 -5.06 1.73
N THR A 24 -4.17 -4.53 0.51
CA THR A 24 -2.99 -4.56 -0.35
C THR A 24 -1.88 -3.67 0.23
N ALA A 25 -2.23 -2.49 0.74
CA ALA A 25 -1.27 -1.60 1.38
C ALA A 25 -0.66 -2.21 2.65
N GLU A 26 -1.47 -2.86 3.49
CA GLU A 26 -1.01 -3.61 4.67
C GLU A 26 -0.08 -4.77 4.30
N GLN A 27 -0.40 -5.50 3.23
CA GLN A 27 0.46 -6.57 2.70
C GLN A 27 1.81 -6.03 2.24
N VAL A 28 1.82 -4.93 1.46
CA VAL A 28 3.05 -4.29 1.01
C VAL A 28 3.89 -3.81 2.20
N ALA A 29 3.29 -3.10 3.16
CA ALA A 29 4.00 -2.61 4.32
C ALA A 29 4.55 -3.75 5.20
N THR A 30 3.83 -4.88 5.27
CA THR A 30 4.32 -6.10 5.93
C THR A 30 5.51 -6.71 5.21
N LEU A 31 5.46 -6.83 3.88
CA LEU A 31 6.57 -7.34 3.07
C LEU A 31 7.81 -6.44 3.20
N MET A 32 7.61 -5.12 3.25
CA MET A 32 8.69 -4.16 3.53
C MET A 32 9.31 -4.42 4.91
N GLY A 33 8.50 -4.59 5.96
CA GLY A 33 9.03 -4.94 7.29
C GLY A 33 9.83 -6.25 7.30
N GLN A 34 9.39 -7.28 6.58
CA GLN A 34 10.13 -8.54 6.47
C GLN A 34 11.45 -8.40 5.70
N ALA A 35 11.47 -7.58 4.66
CA ALA A 35 12.69 -7.26 3.92
C ALA A 35 13.68 -6.50 4.81
N ASP A 36 13.22 -5.55 5.63
CA ASP A 36 14.07 -4.83 6.58
C ASP A 36 14.72 -5.77 7.60
N LEU A 37 13.93 -6.64 8.24
CA LEU A 37 14.45 -7.64 9.18
C LEU A 37 15.51 -8.56 8.54
N SER A 38 15.36 -8.85 7.23
CA SER A 38 16.33 -9.64 6.48
C SER A 38 17.63 -8.86 6.25
N LEU A 39 17.55 -7.56 5.96
CA LEU A 39 18.71 -6.67 5.87
C LEU A 39 19.43 -6.57 7.22
N GLN A 40 18.71 -6.38 8.34
CA GLN A 40 19.30 -6.37 9.68
C GLN A 40 20.10 -7.63 9.97
N LYS A 41 19.58 -8.80 9.60
CA LYS A 41 20.29 -10.08 9.79
C LYS A 41 21.57 -10.19 8.95
N VAL A 42 21.62 -9.60 7.76
CA VAL A 42 22.81 -9.60 6.91
C VAL A 42 23.89 -8.68 7.50
N ILE A 43 23.51 -7.50 7.98
CA ILE A 43 24.44 -6.53 8.58
C ILE A 43 24.93 -7.02 9.97
N GLY A 44 24.04 -7.63 10.74
CA GLY A 44 24.32 -8.13 12.09
C GLY A 44 25.20 -9.38 12.12
N LYS A 45 25.40 -10.05 10.98
CA LYS A 45 26.44 -11.06 10.85
C LYS A 45 27.80 -10.34 10.88
N SER A 46 28.48 -10.43 12.02
CA SER A 46 29.87 -9.98 12.16
C SER A 46 30.70 -10.47 10.99
N LEU A 47 31.18 -9.54 10.16
CA LEU A 47 32.15 -9.80 9.11
C LEU A 47 33.46 -10.15 9.79
N ASN A 48 33.68 -11.44 10.06
CA ASN A 48 34.89 -11.91 10.72
C ASN A 48 36.11 -11.46 9.91
N PRO A 49 36.93 -10.54 10.45
CA PRO A 49 38.14 -10.12 9.77
C PRO A 49 39.10 -11.30 9.68
N ALA A 50 39.79 -11.44 8.55
CA ALA A 50 40.89 -12.40 8.47
C ALA A 50 42.02 -11.92 9.41
N ILE A 51 42.24 -12.68 10.50
CA ILE A 51 43.12 -12.32 11.63
C ILE A 51 44.62 -12.19 11.24
N ARG A 52 45.02 -12.55 10.01
CA ARG A 52 46.45 -12.78 9.66
C ARG A 52 47.05 -11.89 8.55
N THR A 53 46.54 -10.70 8.29
CA THR A 53 47.19 -9.79 7.32
C THR A 53 47.36 -8.38 7.87
N THR A 54 48.60 -8.03 8.20
CA THR A 54 49.10 -6.68 8.55
C THR A 54 49.15 -5.73 7.34
N LEU A 55 48.38 -6.01 6.29
CA LEU A 55 48.36 -5.23 5.05
C LEU A 55 47.24 -4.20 5.14
N SER A 56 47.54 -2.96 4.75
CA SER A 56 46.62 -1.81 4.65
C SER A 56 45.25 -2.13 4.01
N GLY A 57 45.15 -3.21 3.22
CA GLY A 57 43.89 -3.75 2.70
C GLY A 57 42.87 -4.14 3.78
N ASN A 58 43.29 -4.61 4.96
CA ASN A 58 42.38 -4.93 6.07
C ASN A 58 41.77 -3.66 6.68
N ASP A 59 42.56 -2.60 6.87
CA ASP A 59 42.06 -1.32 7.40
C ASP A 59 41.05 -0.70 6.45
N LYS A 60 41.33 -0.78 5.13
CA LYS A 60 40.39 -0.30 4.12
C LYS A 60 39.11 -1.12 4.10
N ALA A 61 39.21 -2.45 4.21
CA ALA A 61 38.05 -3.33 4.29
C ALA A 61 37.20 -3.02 5.54
N GLN A 62 37.82 -2.78 6.70
CA GLN A 62 37.11 -2.37 7.91
C GLN A 62 36.36 -1.05 7.75
N GLN A 63 37.02 -0.02 7.19
CA GLN A 63 36.37 1.27 6.92
C GLN A 63 35.21 1.15 5.94
N VAL A 64 35.37 0.36 4.87
CA VAL A 64 34.30 0.12 3.90
C VAL A 64 33.13 -0.62 4.54
N ASN A 65 33.39 -1.61 5.40
CA ASN A 65 32.35 -2.33 6.13
C ASN A 65 31.58 -1.41 7.08
N GLN A 66 32.28 -0.56 7.83
CA GLN A 66 31.63 0.43 8.70
C GLN A 66 30.77 1.42 7.91
N LYS A 67 31.26 1.91 6.77
CA LYS A 67 30.49 2.79 5.89
C LYS A 67 29.28 2.08 5.30
N LEU A 68 29.41 0.82 4.92
CA LEU A 68 28.30 0.02 4.44
C LEU A 68 27.23 -0.15 5.53
N ILE A 69 27.63 -0.46 6.76
CA ILE A 69 26.70 -0.55 7.91
C ILE A 69 25.90 0.76 8.06
N GLN A 70 26.59 1.91 8.03
CA GLN A 70 25.94 3.22 8.15
C GLN A 70 24.96 3.51 7.01
N VAL A 71 25.35 3.20 5.77
CA VAL A 71 24.48 3.39 4.59
C VAL A 71 23.24 2.51 4.70
N VAL A 72 23.39 1.26 5.10
CA VAL A 72 22.23 0.39 5.25
C VAL A 72 21.35 0.88 6.39
N GLN A 73 21.88 1.24 7.56
CA GLN A 73 21.10 1.82 8.65
C GLN A 73 20.27 3.05 8.23
N GLN A 74 20.86 3.95 7.44
CA GLN A 74 20.13 5.11 6.90
C GLN A 74 19.01 4.69 5.94
N PHE A 75 19.29 3.72 5.06
CA PHE A 75 18.28 3.16 4.16
C PHE A 75 17.12 2.53 4.94
N GLN A 76 17.40 1.80 6.02
CA GLN A 76 16.38 1.15 6.85
C GLN A 76 15.43 2.15 7.47
N VAL A 77 15.94 3.25 8.04
CA VAL A 77 15.12 4.32 8.61
C VAL A 77 14.17 4.91 7.56
N SER A 78 14.64 5.17 6.35
CA SER A 78 13.77 5.67 5.26
C SER A 78 12.76 4.62 4.82
N PHE A 79 13.17 3.36 4.74
CA PHE A 79 12.33 2.26 4.27
C PHE A 79 11.21 1.92 5.26
N GLU A 80 11.49 1.94 6.56
CA GLU A 80 10.48 1.80 7.62
C GLU A 80 9.48 2.95 7.57
N LYS A 81 9.96 4.19 7.44
CA LYS A 81 9.12 5.38 7.31
C LYS A 81 8.18 5.28 6.10
N ASP A 82 8.66 4.80 4.96
CA ASP A 82 7.82 4.62 3.77
C ASP A 82 6.74 3.54 3.99
N ALA A 83 7.07 2.44 4.70
CA ALA A 83 6.08 1.43 5.05
C ALA A 83 5.00 1.99 5.99
N GLU A 84 5.36 2.85 6.95
CA GLU A 84 4.41 3.56 7.81
C GLU A 84 3.53 4.53 7.02
N ASN A 85 4.11 5.30 6.10
CA ASN A 85 3.36 6.22 5.23
C ASN A 85 2.32 5.47 4.39
N ILE A 86 2.69 4.32 3.82
CA ILE A 86 1.76 3.47 3.05
C ILE A 86 0.57 3.04 3.92
N ARG A 87 0.82 2.61 5.17
CA ARG A 87 -0.26 2.25 6.10
C ARG A 87 -1.15 3.46 6.41
N SER A 88 -0.57 4.62 6.72
CA SER A 88 -1.33 5.83 7.05
C SER A 88 -2.26 6.25 5.91
N VAL A 89 -1.72 6.39 4.71
CA VAL A 89 -2.50 6.80 3.53
C VAL A 89 -3.60 5.79 3.21
N ALA A 90 -3.34 4.49 3.39
CA ALA A 90 -4.35 3.46 3.20
C ALA A 90 -5.49 3.54 4.22
N HIS A 91 -5.19 3.85 5.48
CA HIS A 91 -6.21 4.10 6.51
C HIS A 91 -7.02 5.37 6.22
N GLU A 92 -6.36 6.44 5.77
CA GLU A 92 -7.03 7.69 5.37
C GLU A 92 -8.01 7.45 4.22
N PHE A 93 -7.60 6.71 3.18
CA PHE A 93 -8.51 6.35 2.08
C PHE A 93 -9.66 5.46 2.56
N ALA A 94 -9.40 4.48 3.43
CA ALA A 94 -10.47 3.64 3.98
C ALA A 94 -11.49 4.44 4.79
N ALA A 95 -11.04 5.43 5.56
CA ALA A 95 -11.92 6.31 6.32
C ALA A 95 -12.76 7.20 5.40
N ASN A 96 -12.13 7.81 4.39
CA ASN A 96 -12.82 8.66 3.42
C ASN A 96 -13.86 7.86 2.61
N ASP A 97 -13.52 6.64 2.17
CA ASP A 97 -14.44 5.75 1.46
C ASP A 97 -15.66 5.38 2.33
N ALA A 98 -15.43 5.09 3.61
CA ALA A 98 -16.51 4.80 4.54
C ALA A 98 -17.43 6.01 4.76
N GLU A 99 -16.85 7.22 4.85
CA GLU A 99 -17.61 8.47 4.98
C GLU A 99 -18.42 8.76 3.71
N LEU A 100 -17.81 8.64 2.53
CA LEU A 100 -18.49 8.83 1.25
C LEU A 100 -19.65 7.84 1.13
N LYS A 101 -19.42 6.55 1.36
CA LYS A 101 -20.46 5.54 1.33
C LYS A 101 -21.65 5.90 2.22
N LYS A 102 -21.39 6.30 3.47
CA LYS A 102 -22.42 6.74 4.42
C LYS A 102 -23.19 7.95 3.89
N ASN A 103 -22.51 8.94 3.33
CA ASN A 103 -23.15 10.15 2.80
C ASN A 103 -24.07 9.83 1.61
N PHE A 104 -23.63 8.97 0.70
CA PHE A 104 -24.46 8.52 -0.43
C PHE A 104 -25.66 7.68 0.01
N GLU A 105 -25.51 6.83 1.02
CA GLU A 105 -26.61 6.04 1.61
C GLU A 105 -27.63 6.94 2.35
N THR A 106 -27.16 7.95 3.09
CA THR A 106 -28.04 8.83 3.90
C THR A 106 -28.83 9.83 3.05
N GLN A 107 -28.34 10.19 1.87
CA GLN A 107 -28.99 11.16 0.98
C GLN A 107 -30.09 10.55 0.09
N ASN A 108 -30.43 9.25 0.25
CA ASN A 108 -31.42 8.56 -0.60
C ASN A 108 -31.18 8.77 -2.11
N LEU A 109 -29.93 9.01 -2.54
CA LEU A 109 -29.60 9.22 -3.96
C LEU A 109 -29.71 7.93 -4.80
N PHE A 110 -30.03 6.81 -4.14
CA PHE A 110 -30.37 5.53 -4.77
C PHE A 110 -31.86 5.18 -4.64
N GLU A 111 -32.69 6.01 -3.99
CA GLU A 111 -34.12 5.76 -4.01
C GLU A 111 -34.70 6.13 -5.38
N ASN A 112 -35.45 5.16 -5.90
CA ASN A 112 -36.02 5.12 -7.22
C ASN A 112 -36.84 6.41 -7.48
N PRO A 113 -36.48 7.27 -8.44
CA PRO A 113 -37.20 8.52 -8.71
C PRO A 113 -38.65 8.30 -9.19
N LEU A 114 -39.07 7.04 -9.36
CA LEU A 114 -40.40 6.62 -9.74
C LEU A 114 -41.32 6.28 -8.56
N ALA A 115 -40.80 6.17 -7.34
CA ALA A 115 -41.63 5.90 -6.15
C ALA A 115 -42.55 7.10 -5.81
N ASP A 116 -42.06 8.32 -5.99
CA ASP A 116 -42.82 9.56 -5.76
C ASP A 116 -43.90 9.86 -6.82
N ILE A 117 -43.88 9.15 -7.97
CA ILE A 117 -44.85 9.36 -9.06
C ILE A 117 -46.05 8.41 -8.95
N LEU A 118 -45.92 7.29 -8.22
CA LEU A 118 -46.97 6.28 -8.13
C LEU A 118 -47.93 6.48 -6.96
N ASP A 119 -47.71 7.47 -6.09
CA ASP A 119 -48.68 7.84 -5.04
C ASP A 119 -49.75 8.80 -5.58
N VAL A 120 -50.40 8.41 -6.68
CA VAL A 120 -51.63 9.05 -7.20
C VAL A 120 -52.79 8.06 -7.08
N LYS A 121 -53.23 7.79 -5.84
CA LYS A 121 -54.60 7.99 -5.33
C LYS A 121 -54.85 7.23 -4.04
#